data_AF-A0A2D2LS36-F1
#
_entry.id   AF-A0A2D2LS36-F1
#
_cell.length_a   1.000
_cell.length_b   1.000
_cell.length_c   1.000
_cell.angle_alpha   90.00
_cell.angle_beta   90.00
_cell.angle_gamma   90.00
#
_symmetry.space_group_name_H-M   'P 1'
#
loop_
_entity.id
_entity.type
_entity.pdbx_description
1 polymer ?
#
loop_
_entity_poly.entity_id
_entity_poly.type
_entity_poly.pdbx_seq_one_letter_code
_entity_poly.pdbx_strand_id
1 'polypeptide(L)'
;MSQSIQFYVDFVNEQIDYQVQRSEHYDKQNDAVRADAYRKRAEHFRQLAEFIQQNCSQSLSPLKPSVYISPDDIKNLPQELLNQLNISDSDRSDFQIIEAINSVGGIASIDKILIAYYHLTKEIYDRQKLMAKLYRMSVKKMLYSHPHKKGIYSTSEINESETKGVENNDD
;
A
#
# COMPACT_ATOMS: atom_id res chain seq x y z
N MET A 1 -5.65 -19.74 8.08
CA MET A 1 -5.40 -19.77 6.62
C MET A 1 -6.02 -18.51 6.04
N SER A 2 -5.25 -17.67 5.34
CA SER A 2 -5.81 -16.50 4.66
C SER A 2 -6.34 -16.94 3.29
N GLN A 3 -7.64 -16.85 3.05
CA GLN A 3 -8.23 -17.15 1.74
C GLN A 3 -8.03 -15.95 0.79
N SER A 4 -7.86 -16.22 -0.51
CA SER A 4 -7.67 -15.18 -1.51
C SER A 4 -8.95 -14.37 -1.72
N ILE A 5 -8.84 -13.14 -2.23
CA ILE A 5 -10.02 -12.34 -2.62
C ILE A 5 -10.87 -13.12 -3.63
N GLN A 6 -10.23 -13.87 -4.54
CA GLN A 6 -10.93 -14.72 -5.51
C GLN A 6 -11.81 -15.76 -4.83
N PHE A 7 -11.35 -16.40 -3.74
CA PHE A 7 -12.16 -17.35 -2.98
C PHE A 7 -13.47 -16.71 -2.48
N TYR A 8 -13.42 -15.47 -1.99
CA TYR A 8 -14.61 -14.78 -1.51
C TYR A 8 -15.53 -14.34 -2.66
N VAL A 9 -14.97 -13.96 -3.81
CA VAL A 9 -15.76 -13.68 -5.03
C VAL A 9 -16.51 -14.94 -5.47
N ASP A 10 -15.83 -16.08 -5.51
CA ASP A 10 -16.44 -17.36 -5.89
C ASP A 10 -17.56 -17.75 -4.91
N PHE A 11 -17.33 -17.61 -3.60
CA PHE A 11 -18.35 -17.84 -2.58
C PHE A 11 -19.59 -16.94 -2.77
N VAL A 12 -19.40 -15.65 -3.06
CA VAL A 12 -20.53 -14.73 -3.28
C VAL A 12 -21.32 -15.14 -4.54
N ASN A 13 -20.64 -15.57 -5.60
CA ASN A 13 -21.29 -16.09 -6.81
C ASN A 13 -22.12 -17.35 -6.52
N GLU A 14 -21.59 -18.29 -5.72
CA GLU A 14 -22.36 -19.45 -5.27
C GLU A 14 -23.63 -19.06 -4.50
N GLN A 15 -23.56 -18.00 -3.68
CA GLN A 15 -24.74 -17.49 -3.00
C GLN A 15 -25.75 -16.90 -3.97
N ILE A 16 -25.32 -16.17 -5.00
CA ILE A 16 -26.21 -15.64 -6.06
C ILE A 16 -26.97 -16.81 -6.71
N ASP A 17 -26.25 -17.84 -7.15
CA ASP A 17 -26.84 -19.00 -7.81
C ASP A 17 -27.87 -19.70 -6.93
N TYR A 18 -27.55 -19.89 -5.64
CA TYR A 18 -28.48 -20.48 -4.69
C TYR A 18 -29.76 -19.64 -4.52
N GLN A 19 -29.64 -18.31 -4.36
CA GLN A 19 -30.82 -17.45 -4.22
C GLN A 19 -31.67 -17.44 -5.50
N VAL A 20 -31.04 -17.44 -6.69
CA VAL A 20 -31.75 -17.51 -7.97
C VAL A 20 -32.52 -18.81 -8.10
N GLN A 21 -31.88 -19.96 -7.88
CA GLN A 21 -32.53 -21.27 -7.91
C GLN A 21 -33.70 -21.38 -6.93
N ARG A 22 -33.54 -20.80 -5.73
CA ARG A 22 -34.63 -20.74 -4.74
C ARG A 22 -35.78 -19.86 -5.19
N SER A 23 -35.52 -18.72 -5.82
CA SER A 23 -36.60 -17.87 -6.36
C SER A 23 -37.43 -18.61 -7.41
N GLU A 24 -36.78 -19.28 -8.36
CA GLU A 24 -37.46 -20.07 -9.40
C GLU A 24 -38.27 -21.24 -8.83
N HIS A 25 -37.76 -21.87 -7.77
CA HIS A 25 -38.48 -22.93 -7.07
C HIS A 25 -39.80 -22.42 -6.46
N TYR A 26 -39.79 -21.25 -5.83
CA TYR A 26 -40.99 -20.67 -5.24
C TYR A 26 -41.94 -20.06 -6.28
N ASP A 27 -41.42 -19.56 -7.42
CA ASP A 27 -42.26 -19.18 -8.56
C ASP A 27 -43.06 -20.37 -9.08
N LYS A 28 -42.43 -21.54 -9.22
CA LYS A 28 -43.10 -22.79 -9.64
C LYS A 28 -44.17 -23.25 -8.65
N GLN A 29 -44.10 -22.80 -7.39
CA GLN A 29 -45.10 -23.07 -6.34
C GLN A 29 -46.16 -21.96 -6.23
N ASN A 30 -46.16 -20.96 -7.12
CA ASN A 30 -47.01 -19.76 -7.04
C ASN A 30 -46.86 -18.97 -5.72
N ASP A 31 -45.71 -19.06 -5.05
CA ASP A 31 -45.38 -18.28 -3.85
C ASP A 31 -44.54 -17.04 -4.23
N ALA A 32 -45.22 -16.04 -4.77
CA ALA A 32 -44.60 -14.83 -5.29
C ALA A 32 -43.87 -14.02 -4.20
N VAL A 33 -44.35 -14.06 -2.95
CA VAL A 33 -43.76 -13.31 -1.83
C VAL A 33 -42.39 -13.89 -1.47
N ARG A 34 -42.30 -15.23 -1.35
CA ARG A 34 -41.01 -15.87 -1.11
C ARG A 34 -40.07 -15.72 -2.30
N ALA A 35 -40.57 -15.90 -3.53
CA ALA A 35 -39.76 -15.73 -4.73
C ALA A 35 -39.13 -14.33 -4.81
N ASP A 36 -39.90 -13.28 -4.54
CA ASP A 36 -39.41 -11.89 -4.51
C ASP A 36 -38.33 -11.67 -3.44
N ALA A 37 -38.50 -12.24 -2.25
CA ALA A 37 -37.48 -12.14 -1.19
C ALA A 37 -36.14 -12.78 -1.59
N TYR A 38 -36.16 -13.91 -2.30
CA TYR A 38 -34.96 -14.55 -2.84
C TYR A 38 -34.32 -13.72 -3.97
N ARG A 39 -35.12 -13.13 -4.88
CA ARG A 39 -34.59 -12.22 -5.91
C ARG A 39 -33.89 -11.01 -5.33
N LYS A 40 -34.49 -10.36 -4.33
CA LYS A 40 -33.89 -9.21 -3.63
C LYS A 40 -32.54 -9.56 -2.99
N ARG A 41 -32.43 -10.74 -2.39
CA ARG A 41 -31.15 -11.21 -1.84
C ARG A 41 -30.12 -11.48 -2.93
N ALA A 42 -30.52 -12.08 -4.05
CA ALA A 42 -29.63 -12.26 -5.20
C ALA A 42 -29.08 -10.92 -5.70
N GLU A 43 -29.92 -9.88 -5.78
CA GLU A 43 -29.48 -8.51 -6.12
C GLU A 43 -28.47 -7.95 -5.12
N HIS A 44 -28.70 -8.12 -3.81
CA HIS A 44 -27.71 -7.69 -2.81
C HIS A 44 -26.36 -8.41 -2.95
N PHE A 45 -26.38 -9.71 -3.26
CA PHE A 45 -25.14 -10.45 -3.50
C PHE A 45 -24.46 -10.04 -4.81
N ARG A 46 -25.21 -9.68 -5.85
CA ARG A 46 -24.64 -9.10 -7.09
C ARG A 46 -23.93 -7.77 -6.82
N GLN A 47 -24.59 -6.88 -6.08
CA GLN A 47 -24.00 -5.61 -5.65
C GLN A 47 -22.72 -5.83 -4.81
N LEU A 48 -22.72 -6.85 -3.94
CA LEU A 48 -21.54 -7.21 -3.15
C LEU A 48 -20.41 -7.76 -4.03
N ALA A 49 -20.70 -8.63 -4.99
CA ALA A 49 -19.71 -9.14 -5.93
C ALA A 49 -19.07 -8.00 -6.75
N GLU A 50 -19.90 -7.09 -7.24
CA GLU A 50 -19.44 -5.89 -7.96
C GLU A 50 -18.58 -5.00 -7.06
N PHE A 51 -19.00 -4.76 -5.82
CA PHE A 51 -18.22 -4.00 -4.84
C PHE A 51 -16.86 -4.64 -4.59
N ILE A 52 -16.80 -5.95 -4.36
CA ILE A 52 -15.54 -6.68 -4.15
C ILE A 52 -14.67 -6.58 -5.40
N GLN A 53 -15.24 -6.73 -6.60
CA GLN A 53 -14.45 -6.59 -7.83
C GLN A 53 -13.92 -5.16 -8.00
N GLN A 54 -14.70 -4.12 -7.70
CA GLN A 54 -14.26 -2.72 -7.83
C GLN A 54 -13.24 -2.30 -6.78
N ASN A 55 -13.34 -2.82 -5.55
CA ASN A 55 -12.56 -2.37 -4.39
C ASN A 55 -11.45 -3.35 -3.98
N CYS A 56 -11.53 -4.59 -4.44
CA CYS A 56 -10.55 -5.65 -4.18
C CYS A 56 -9.94 -6.23 -5.44
N SER A 57 -10.33 -5.79 -6.66
CA SER A 57 -9.32 -5.70 -7.71
C SER A 57 -8.22 -4.86 -7.09
N GLN A 58 -7.09 -5.51 -6.78
CA GLN A 58 -5.88 -4.81 -6.42
C GLN A 58 -5.81 -3.65 -7.40
N SER A 59 -5.93 -2.42 -6.91
CA SER A 59 -5.49 -1.30 -7.69
C SER A 59 -4.06 -1.67 -8.02
N LEU A 60 -3.84 -2.17 -9.23
CA LEU A 60 -2.55 -2.23 -9.87
C LEU A 60 -2.22 -0.76 -10.09
N SER A 61 -2.01 -0.04 -8.98
CA SER A 61 -1.28 1.19 -8.98
C SER A 61 -0.01 0.80 -9.72
N PRO A 62 0.22 1.36 -10.92
CA PRO A 62 1.38 0.97 -11.69
C PRO A 62 2.58 1.11 -10.77
N LEU A 63 3.43 0.08 -10.73
CA LEU A 63 4.68 0.13 -9.98
C LEU A 63 5.35 1.46 -10.32
N LYS A 64 5.81 2.19 -9.29
CA LYS A 64 6.44 3.49 -9.51
C LYS A 64 7.52 3.30 -10.59
N PRO A 65 7.56 4.14 -11.64
CA PRO A 65 8.51 3.97 -12.74
C PRO A 65 9.94 4.18 -12.21
N SER A 66 10.57 3.08 -11.80
CA SER A 66 11.88 3.01 -11.16
C SER A 66 12.55 1.71 -11.58
N VAL A 67 13.85 1.77 -11.81
CA VAL A 67 14.70 0.58 -12.03
C VAL A 67 15.02 -0.12 -10.70
N TYR A 68 14.77 0.54 -9.57
CA TYR A 68 15.04 0.04 -8.23
C TYR A 68 13.78 -0.45 -7.54
N ILE A 69 13.90 -1.59 -6.86
CA ILE A 69 12.87 -2.17 -6.00
C ILE A 69 12.72 -1.26 -4.77
N SER A 70 11.48 -0.94 -4.42
CA SER A 70 11.10 -0.20 -3.22
C SER A 70 10.48 -1.13 -2.17
N PRO A 71 10.38 -0.67 -0.90
CA PRO A 71 9.67 -1.43 0.13
C PRO A 71 8.22 -1.75 -0.23
N ASP A 72 7.57 -0.90 -1.03
CA ASP A 72 6.17 -1.11 -1.43
C ASP A 72 6.04 -2.20 -2.50
N ASP A 73 7.03 -2.37 -3.36
CA ASP A 73 7.02 -3.38 -4.43
C ASP A 73 7.11 -4.81 -3.88
N ILE A 74 7.69 -4.98 -2.69
CA ILE A 74 7.84 -6.28 -2.03
C ILE A 74 6.70 -6.60 -1.05
N LYS A 75 5.82 -5.63 -0.76
CA LYS A 75 4.67 -5.85 0.12
C LYS A 75 3.70 -6.82 -0.53
N ASN A 76 3.21 -7.78 0.25
CA ASN A 76 2.22 -8.77 -0.16
C ASN A 76 2.68 -9.71 -1.30
N LEU A 77 3.99 -9.80 -1.58
CA LEU A 77 4.50 -10.80 -2.50
C LEU A 77 4.53 -12.20 -1.84
N PRO A 78 4.22 -13.27 -2.58
CA PRO A 78 4.42 -14.64 -2.11
C PRO A 78 5.87 -14.89 -1.69
N GLN A 79 6.08 -15.67 -0.62
CA GLN A 79 7.43 -15.99 -0.14
C GLN A 79 8.31 -16.65 -1.22
N GLU A 80 7.70 -17.47 -2.07
CA GLU A 80 8.37 -18.12 -3.20
C GLU A 80 8.96 -17.10 -4.18
N LEU A 81 8.25 -15.99 -4.45
CA LEU A 81 8.73 -14.92 -5.30
C LEU A 81 9.79 -14.07 -4.59
N LEU A 82 9.59 -13.75 -3.30
CA LEU A 82 10.57 -13.02 -2.51
C LEU A 82 11.93 -13.75 -2.47
N ASN A 83 11.92 -15.08 -2.43
CA ASN A 83 13.14 -15.90 -2.46
C ASN A 83 13.87 -15.87 -3.82
N GLN A 84 13.18 -15.50 -4.90
CA GLN A 84 13.79 -15.34 -6.22
C GLN A 84 14.40 -13.94 -6.43
N LEU A 85 14.10 -12.98 -5.54
CA LEU A 85 14.64 -11.63 -5.63
C LEU A 85 16.06 -11.56 -5.06
N ASN A 86 16.95 -10.89 -5.78
CA ASN A 86 18.32 -10.63 -5.33
C ASN A 86 18.38 -9.36 -4.45
N ILE A 87 17.71 -9.39 -3.29
CA ILE A 87 17.69 -8.27 -2.33
C ILE A 87 18.96 -8.33 -1.47
N SER A 88 19.87 -7.38 -1.67
CA SER A 88 21.12 -7.28 -0.90
C SER A 88 20.89 -6.67 0.49
N ASP A 89 21.86 -6.80 1.39
CA ASP A 89 21.83 -6.11 2.70
C ASP A 89 21.80 -4.59 2.53
N SER A 90 22.39 -4.06 1.46
CA SER A 90 22.28 -2.63 1.16
C SER A 90 20.85 -2.23 0.85
N ASP A 91 20.10 -3.05 0.10
CA ASP A 91 18.69 -2.79 -0.22
C ASP A 91 17.82 -2.87 1.04
N ARG A 92 18.08 -3.84 1.91
CA ARG A 92 17.40 -3.95 3.22
C ARG A 92 17.62 -2.70 4.06
N SER A 93 18.86 -2.21 4.10
CA SER A 93 19.20 -0.96 4.78
C SER A 93 18.52 0.26 4.15
N ASP A 94 18.42 0.31 2.81
CA ASP A 94 17.68 1.37 2.11
C ASP A 94 16.17 1.31 2.48
N PHE A 95 15.60 0.11 2.61
CA PHE A 95 14.20 -0.08 3.02
C PHE A 95 13.93 0.39 4.45
N GLN A 96 14.81 0.04 5.39
CA GLN A 96 14.70 0.48 6.78
C GLN A 96 14.79 2.01 6.91
N ILE A 97 15.58 2.68 6.08
CA ILE A 97 15.66 4.15 6.07
C ILE A 97 14.35 4.77 5.57
N ILE A 98 13.77 4.22 4.49
CA ILE A 98 12.46 4.66 3.98
C ILE A 98 11.37 4.46 5.04
N GLU A 99 11.35 3.30 5.70
CA GLU A 99 10.42 3.00 6.76
C GLU A 99 10.59 3.95 7.96
N ALA A 100 11.82 4.26 8.35
CA ALA A 100 12.12 5.24 9.39
C ALA A 100 11.57 6.63 9.04
N ILE A 101 11.75 7.11 7.80
CA ILE A 101 11.21 8.41 7.35
C ILE A 101 9.67 8.38 7.34
N ASN A 102 9.06 7.31 6.83
CA ASN A 102 7.60 7.16 6.81
C ASN A 102 7.01 7.12 8.22
N SER A 103 7.69 6.49 9.19
CA SER A 103 7.23 6.40 10.58
C SER A 103 7.10 7.74 11.29
N VAL A 104 7.79 8.79 10.79
CA VAL A 104 7.76 10.15 11.35
C VAL A 104 6.99 11.14 10.46
N GLY A 105 6.18 10.65 9.52
CA GLY A 105 5.31 11.49 8.68
C GLY A 105 5.82 11.73 7.26
N GLY A 106 6.78 10.93 6.79
CA GLY A 106 7.20 10.94 5.37
C GLY A 106 8.22 12.02 5.00
N ILE A 107 8.53 12.94 5.91
CA ILE A 107 9.59 13.94 5.76
C ILE A 107 10.35 14.12 7.07
N ALA A 108 11.68 14.12 7.02
CA ALA A 108 12.50 14.12 8.22
C ALA A 108 13.87 14.77 8.02
N SER A 109 14.36 15.43 9.07
CA SER A 109 15.77 15.82 9.16
C SER A 109 16.66 14.60 9.44
N ILE A 110 17.95 14.69 9.13
CA ILE A 110 18.92 13.61 9.41
C ILE A 110 18.88 13.15 10.88
N ASP A 111 18.77 14.06 11.83
CA ASP A 111 18.68 13.72 13.26
C ASP A 111 17.41 12.92 13.57
N LYS A 112 16.28 13.34 12.98
CA LYS A 112 15.02 12.62 13.16
C LYS A 112 15.08 11.24 12.51
N ILE A 113 15.76 11.10 11.36
CA ILE A 113 15.99 9.81 10.69
C ILE A 113 16.84 8.90 11.57
N LEU A 114 17.93 9.39 12.18
CA LEU A 114 18.76 8.60 13.10
C LEU A 114 17.96 8.07 14.29
N ILE A 115 17.14 8.93 14.90
CA ILE A 115 16.27 8.56 16.02
C ILE A 115 15.25 7.50 15.57
N ALA A 116 14.54 7.75 14.47
CA ALA A 116 13.54 6.83 13.95
C ALA A 116 14.14 5.47 13.57
N TYR A 117 15.31 5.48 12.92
CA TYR A 117 16.05 4.28 12.56
C TYR A 117 16.40 3.45 13.80
N TYR A 118 16.96 4.08 14.85
CA TYR A 118 17.25 3.39 16.10
C TYR A 118 15.99 2.80 16.75
N HIS A 119 14.87 3.51 16.74
CA HIS A 119 13.63 2.98 17.30
C HIS A 119 13.13 1.73 16.56
N LEU A 120 13.32 1.70 15.22
CA LEU A 120 12.93 0.60 14.34
C LEU A 120 13.87 -0.61 14.44
N THR A 121 15.18 -0.41 14.36
CA THR A 121 16.18 -1.49 14.22
C THR A 121 16.93 -1.82 15.51
N LYS A 122 16.92 -0.89 16.49
CA LYS A 122 17.79 -0.89 17.69
C LYS A 122 19.28 -0.76 17.39
N GLU A 123 19.64 -0.34 16.19
CA GLU A 123 21.02 -0.14 15.76
C GLU A 123 21.39 1.35 15.67
N ILE A 124 22.63 1.69 16.02
CA ILE A 124 23.16 3.05 15.89
C ILE A 124 23.78 3.19 14.49
N TYR A 125 23.10 3.94 13.62
CA TYR A 125 23.64 4.27 12.29
C TYR A 125 24.65 5.43 12.41
N ASP A 126 25.86 5.25 11.88
CA ASP A 126 26.83 6.34 11.76
C ASP A 126 26.29 7.48 10.86
N ARG A 127 26.38 8.72 11.36
CA ARG A 127 25.83 9.92 10.69
C ARG A 127 26.43 10.15 9.29
N GLN A 128 27.74 9.99 9.12
CA GLN A 128 28.40 10.24 7.83
C GLN A 128 28.00 9.17 6.81
N LYS A 129 27.95 7.90 7.24
CA LYS A 129 27.48 6.80 6.42
C LYS A 129 26.01 6.97 6.02
N LEU A 130 25.16 7.44 6.94
CA LEU A 130 23.76 7.74 6.64
C LEU A 130 23.64 8.86 5.62
N MET A 131 24.36 9.98 5.79
CA MET A 131 24.37 11.08 4.81
C MET A 131 24.76 10.61 3.41
N ALA A 132 25.86 9.83 3.30
CA ALA A 132 26.31 9.29 2.03
C ALA A 132 25.27 8.33 1.40
N LYS A 133 24.56 7.56 2.23
CA LYS A 133 23.50 6.66 1.78
C LYS A 133 22.26 7.42 1.31
N LEU A 134 21.79 8.40 2.09
CA LEU A 134 20.66 9.27 1.72
C LEU A 134 20.90 9.97 0.39
N TYR A 135 22.11 10.49 0.17
CA TYR A 135 22.48 11.08 -1.13
C TYR A 135 22.36 10.07 -2.28
N ARG A 136 22.90 8.84 -2.13
CA ARG A 136 22.78 7.80 -3.16
C ARG A 136 21.32 7.41 -3.42
N MET A 137 20.51 7.29 -2.37
CA MET A 137 19.07 7.01 -2.47
C MET A 137 18.31 8.13 -3.20
N SER A 138 18.71 9.39 -2.99
CA SER A 138 18.15 10.51 -3.75
C SER A 138 18.51 10.47 -5.23
N VAL A 139 19.75 10.12 -5.57
CA VAL A 139 20.16 9.93 -6.98
C VAL A 139 19.36 8.79 -7.63
N LYS A 140 19.05 7.73 -6.88
CA LYS A 140 18.19 6.62 -7.32
C LYS A 140 16.70 6.97 -7.39
N LYS A 141 16.29 8.20 -7.04
CA LYS A 141 14.89 8.64 -6.92
C LYS A 141 14.05 7.83 -5.93
N MET A 142 14.69 7.25 -4.91
CA MET A 142 14.00 6.58 -3.81
C MET A 142 13.58 7.57 -2.70
N LEU A 143 14.28 8.70 -2.62
CA LEU A 143 14.04 9.79 -1.68
C LEU A 143 14.21 11.14 -2.39
N TYR A 144 13.61 12.19 -1.82
CA TYR A 144 13.68 13.55 -2.32
C TYR A 144 14.30 14.46 -1.26
N SER A 145 15.40 15.13 -1.60
CA SER A 145 15.99 16.15 -0.73
C SER A 145 15.17 17.43 -0.79
N HIS A 146 14.95 18.10 0.34
CA HIS A 146 14.24 19.36 0.37
C HIS A 146 15.02 20.47 -0.38
N PRO A 147 14.39 21.24 -1.30
CA PRO A 147 15.07 22.20 -2.16
C PRO A 147 15.77 23.32 -1.38
N HIS A 148 15.12 23.83 -0.33
CA HIS A 148 15.61 24.97 0.46
C HIS A 148 16.27 24.60 1.80
N LYS A 149 16.21 23.33 2.24
CA LYS A 149 16.64 22.92 3.59
C LYS A 149 17.59 21.75 3.50
N LYS A 150 18.87 22.00 3.81
CA LYS A 150 19.91 20.97 3.81
C LYS A 150 19.63 19.94 4.92
N GLY A 151 19.84 18.67 4.59
CA GLY A 151 19.69 17.57 5.55
C GLY A 151 18.25 17.20 5.88
N ILE A 152 17.28 17.60 5.04
CA ILE A 152 15.89 17.15 5.11
C ILE A 152 15.59 16.28 3.88
N TYR A 153 14.97 15.13 4.13
CA TYR A 153 14.64 14.14 3.11
C TYR A 153 13.18 13.70 3.25
N SER A 154 12.55 13.41 2.11
CA SER A 154 11.15 12.98 1.98
C SER A 154 11.03 11.71 1.16
N THR A 155 10.05 10.87 1.46
CA THR A 155 9.67 9.70 0.65
C THR A 155 8.71 10.04 -0.49
N SER A 156 8.21 11.28 -0.51
CA SER A 156 7.37 11.85 -1.57
C SER A 156 8.04 13.07 -2.19
N GLU A 157 7.73 13.33 -3.47
CA GLU A 157 8.23 14.52 -4.17
C GLU A 157 7.74 15.79 -3.46
N ILE A 158 8.64 16.74 -3.26
CA ILE A 158 8.34 17.98 -2.54
C ILE A 158 7.97 19.04 -3.58
N ASN A 159 6.71 19.47 -3.60
CA ASN A 159 6.25 20.55 -4.46
C ASN A 159 6.77 21.90 -3.94
N GLU A 160 7.47 22.67 -4.80
CA GLU A 160 8.02 23.99 -4.45
C GLU A 160 6.96 25.00 -3.97
N SER A 161 5.70 24.80 -4.34
CA SER A 161 4.56 25.65 -3.94
C SER A 161 4.20 25.53 -2.46
N GLU A 162 4.40 24.37 -1.85
CA GLU A 162 4.08 24.12 -0.42
C GLU A 162 5.17 24.66 0.51
N THR A 163 6.39 24.83 0.01
CA THR A 163 7.55 25.24 0.81
C THR A 163 7.65 26.74 1.11
N LYS A 164 6.89 27.60 0.41
CA LYS A 164 6.93 29.07 0.59
C LYS A 164 6.05 29.59 1.75
N GLY A 165 5.23 28.74 2.36
CA GLY A 165 4.25 29.15 3.39
C GLY A 165 4.78 29.23 4.82
N VAL A 166 6.01 28.79 5.09
CA VAL A 166 6.54 28.61 6.47
C VAL A 166 7.63 29.63 6.84
N GLU A 167 8.06 30.51 5.92
CA GLU A 167 9.18 31.45 6.16
C GLU A 167 8.77 32.84 6.69
N ASN A 168 7.48 33.15 6.88
CA ASN A 168 7.02 34.52 7.22
C ASN A 168 6.46 34.70 8.64
N ASN A 169 6.87 33.92 9.65
CA ASN A 169 6.40 34.11 11.03
C ASN A 169 7.51 33.99 12.08
N ASP A 170 8.61 34.74 11.92
CA ASP A 170 9.51 35.09 13.03
C ASP A 170 10.19 36.43 12.69
N ASP A 171 9.49 37.52 12.99
CA ASP A 171 10.04 38.88 13.22
C ASP A 171 9.69 39.28 14.66
#